data_AF-A0A8W8JTL4-F1
#
_entry.id   AF-A0A8W8JTL4-F1
#
_cell.length_a   1.000
_cell.length_b   1.000
_cell.length_c   1.000
_cell.angle_alpha   90.00
_cell.angle_beta   90.00
_cell.angle_gamma   90.00
#
_symmetry.space_group_name_H-M   'P 1'
#
loop_
_entity.id
_entity.type
_entity.pdbx_description
1 polymer ?
#
loop_
_entity_poly.entity_id
_entity_poly.type
_entity_poly.pdbx_seq_one_letter_code
_entity_poly.pdbx_strand_id
1 'polypeptide(L)'
;VLLLDLEKMRKSQVYNSLIDSPKTLETLTQKYLFKGHLGDQDFYTLVSMEHEDLFHILPCSWNRQLCVWWRDHGYGQVFDQYYTCSEQIKVYHGNCNSDIPALQWERQ
;
A
#
# COMPACT_ATOMS: atom_id res chain seq x y z
N VAL A 1 3.89 -5.60 -0.06
CA VAL A 1 5.31 -5.80 -0.44
C VAL A 1 6.00 -4.45 -0.37
N LEU A 2 7.18 -4.37 0.25
CA LEU A 2 7.95 -3.14 0.44
C LEU A 2 9.42 -3.40 0.12
N LEU A 3 10.07 -2.44 -0.53
CA LEU A 3 11.52 -2.39 -0.67
C LEU A 3 12.01 -1.25 0.24
N LEU A 4 12.62 -1.61 1.36
CA LEU A 4 13.08 -0.64 2.35
C LEU A 4 14.56 -0.33 2.13
N ASP A 5 14.85 0.85 1.58
CA ASP A 5 16.22 1.38 1.51
C ASP A 5 16.60 1.96 2.88
N LEU A 6 17.06 1.08 3.77
CA LEU A 6 17.34 1.42 5.16
C LEU A 6 18.43 2.50 5.30
N GLU A 7 19.34 2.62 4.33
CA GLU A 7 20.36 3.66 4.35
C GLU A 7 19.75 5.03 4.04
N LYS A 8 18.95 5.13 2.98
CA LYS A 8 18.24 6.38 2.64
C LYS A 8 17.25 6.78 3.73
N MET A 9 16.50 5.82 4.28
CA MET A 9 15.55 6.09 5.36
C MET A 9 16.27 6.71 6.56
N ARG A 10 17.38 6.12 7.03
CA ARG A 10 18.17 6.66 8.15
C ARG A 10 18.74 8.06 7.88
N LYS A 11 19.13 8.35 6.64
CA LYS A 11 19.73 9.64 6.26
C LYS A 11 18.70 10.72 5.91
N SER A 12 17.44 10.36 5.69
CA SER A 12 16.38 11.30 5.30
C SER A 12 15.88 12.08 6.52
N GLN A 13 16.21 13.37 6.56
CA GLN A 13 15.71 14.28 7.61
C GLN A 13 14.18 14.38 7.57
N VAL A 14 13.59 14.39 6.38
CA VAL A 14 12.13 14.44 6.21
C VAL A 14 11.49 13.18 6.79
N TYR A 15 11.95 12.00 6.39
CA TYR A 15 11.41 10.72 6.89
C TYR A 15 11.53 10.61 8.41
N ASN A 16 12.70 10.93 8.97
CA ASN A 16 12.93 10.86 10.42
C ASN A 16 12.04 11.87 11.17
N SER A 17 11.82 13.07 10.63
CA SER A 17 10.92 14.07 11.27
C SER A 17 9.45 13.63 11.38
N LEU A 18 9.03 12.68 10.55
CA LEU A 18 7.68 12.10 10.58
C LEU A 18 7.53 11.02 11.66
N ILE A 19 8.64 10.40 12.08
CA ILE A 19 8.68 9.31 13.07
C ILE A 19 9.03 9.85 14.45
N ASP A 20 10.07 10.69 14.54
CA ASP A 20 10.64 11.15 15.80
C ASP A 20 9.78 12.23 16.48
N SER A 21 8.85 12.84 15.76
CA SER A 21 7.96 13.90 16.24
C SER A 21 6.49 13.49 16.15
N PRO A 22 5.87 13.08 17.27
CA PRO A 22 4.44 12.78 17.33
C PRO A 22 3.57 13.93 16.82
N LYS A 23 4.00 15.18 17.04
CA LYS A 23 3.27 16.38 16.60
C LYS A 23 3.21 16.50 15.07
N THR A 24 4.26 16.08 14.37
CA THR A 24 4.28 16.12 12.89
C THR A 24 3.21 15.17 12.34
N LEU A 25 3.17 13.95 12.86
CA LEU A 25 2.18 12.95 12.45
C LEU A 25 0.76 13.31 12.90
N GLU A 26 0.59 13.87 14.09
CA GLU A 26 -0.69 14.39 14.56
C GLU A 26 -1.23 15.50 13.63
N THR A 27 -0.37 16.40 13.17
CA THR A 27 -0.75 17.45 12.23
C THR A 27 -1.23 16.85 10.90
N LEU A 28 -0.58 15.81 10.37
CA LEU A 28 -1.00 15.14 9.15
C LEU A 28 -2.33 14.40 9.31
N THR A 29 -2.50 13.66 10.41
CA THR A 29 -3.77 12.95 10.67
C THR A 29 -4.94 13.93 10.82
N GLN A 30 -4.73 15.08 11.46
CA GLN A 30 -5.73 16.16 11.52
C GLN A 30 -6.00 16.79 10.15
N LYS A 31 -4.94 17.10 9.37
CA LYS A 31 -5.05 17.71 8.03
C LYS A 31 -5.89 16.86 7.09
N TYR A 32 -5.64 15.55 7.04
CA TYR A 32 -6.32 14.62 6.14
C TYR A 32 -7.57 13.96 6.75
N LEU A 33 -7.97 14.37 7.96
CA LEU A 33 -9.05 13.73 8.74
C LEU A 33 -8.90 12.20 8.78
N PHE A 34 -7.65 11.74 8.82
CA PHE A 34 -7.30 10.36 8.56
C PHE A 34 -7.41 9.51 9.82
N LYS A 35 -8.09 8.36 9.72
CA LYS A 35 -8.15 7.33 10.75
C LYS A 35 -7.92 5.97 10.10
N GLY A 36 -7.10 5.14 10.75
CA GLY A 36 -6.63 3.88 10.21
C GLY A 36 -6.69 2.74 11.23
N HIS A 37 -6.55 1.51 10.73
CA HIS A 37 -6.46 0.28 11.52
C HIS A 37 -5.54 -0.78 10.89
N LEU A 38 -4.84 -0.44 9.81
CA LEU A 38 -3.96 -1.31 9.02
C LEU A 38 -2.47 -1.08 9.32
N GLY A 39 -2.17 -0.32 10.37
CA GLY A 39 -0.81 -0.15 10.89
C GLY A 39 0.11 0.63 9.96
N ASP A 40 1.20 0.01 9.53
CA ASP A 40 2.22 0.62 8.68
C ASP A 40 1.70 0.99 7.29
N GLN A 41 0.75 0.23 6.74
CA GLN A 41 0.09 0.56 5.47
C GLN A 41 -0.59 1.94 5.53
N ASP A 42 -1.25 2.23 6.63
CA ASP A 42 -1.94 3.51 6.85
C ASP A 42 -0.94 4.66 7.01
N PHE A 43 0.13 4.42 7.77
CA PHE A 43 1.20 5.40 7.96
C PHE A 43 1.84 5.79 6.62
N TYR A 44 2.28 4.83 5.81
CA TYR A 44 2.91 5.13 4.52
C TYR A 44 1.95 5.77 3.52
N THR A 45 0.67 5.39 3.56
CA THR A 45 -0.36 6.03 2.72
C THR A 45 -0.55 7.50 3.11
N LEU A 46 -0.70 7.78 4.41
CA LEU A 46 -0.86 9.15 4.88
C LEU A 46 0.37 10.02 4.54
N VAL A 47 1.57 9.47 4.75
CA VAL A 47 2.82 10.18 4.44
C VAL A 47 2.96 10.43 2.94
N SER A 48 2.58 9.49 2.07
CA SER A 48 2.70 9.65 0.61
C SER A 48 1.75 10.72 0.05
N MET A 49 0.66 11.04 0.76
CA MET A 49 -0.19 12.18 0.39
C MET A 49 0.51 13.53 0.59
N GLU A 50 1.49 13.62 1.49
CA GLU A 50 2.27 14.85 1.73
C GLU A 50 3.63 14.85 1.04
N HIS A 51 4.29 13.68 0.99
CA HIS A 51 5.67 13.51 0.58
C HIS A 51 5.80 12.34 -0.40
N GLU A 52 5.24 12.50 -1.61
CA GLU A 52 5.32 11.49 -2.67
C GLU A 52 6.76 11.13 -3.06
N ASP A 53 7.70 12.07 -2.89
CA ASP A 53 9.12 11.92 -3.21
C ASP A 53 9.87 10.90 -2.33
N LEU A 54 9.30 10.55 -1.17
CA LEU A 54 9.83 9.50 -0.31
C LEU A 54 9.57 8.09 -0.85
N PHE A 55 8.71 7.94 -1.86
CA PHE A 55 8.24 6.64 -2.32
C PHE A 55 8.56 6.38 -3.78
N HIS A 56 9.10 5.20 -4.04
CA HIS A 56 9.09 4.61 -5.37
C HIS A 56 7.88 3.67 -5.48
N ILE A 57 6.94 3.97 -6.38
CA ILE A 57 5.77 3.12 -6.61
C ILE A 57 6.17 1.92 -7.45
N LEU A 58 6.06 0.72 -6.87
CA LEU A 58 6.29 -0.51 -7.61
C LEU A 58 5.16 -0.78 -8.62
N PRO A 59 5.45 -1.35 -9.79
CA PRO A 59 4.42 -1.85 -10.70
C PRO A 59 3.49 -2.84 -10.00
N CYS A 60 2.20 -2.82 -10.35
CA CYS A 60 1.17 -3.62 -9.68
C CYS A 60 1.47 -5.13 -9.72
N SER A 61 2.23 -5.59 -10.72
CA SER A 61 2.66 -6.98 -10.89
C SER A 61 3.51 -7.51 -9.72
N TRP A 62 4.20 -6.65 -8.97
CA TRP A 62 5.03 -7.03 -7.82
C TRP A 62 4.25 -7.17 -6.50
N ASN A 63 2.97 -6.83 -6.49
CA ASN A 63 2.09 -7.00 -5.35
C ASN A 63 0.64 -7.08 -5.84
N ARG A 64 0.33 -8.11 -6.63
CA ARG A 64 -1.02 -8.30 -7.18
C ARG A 64 -1.98 -8.74 -6.07
N GLN A 65 -2.61 -7.76 -5.45
CA GLN A 65 -3.62 -7.93 -4.42
C GLN A 65 -4.88 -8.56 -5.01
N LEU A 66 -5.42 -9.56 -4.30
CA LEU A 66 -6.59 -10.35 -4.73
C LEU A 66 -7.85 -10.03 -3.94
N CYS A 67 -7.75 -9.25 -2.87
CA CYS A 67 -8.91 -8.87 -2.07
C CYS A 67 -9.92 -8.05 -2.88
N VAL A 68 -11.18 -8.48 -2.86
CA VAL A 68 -12.31 -7.77 -3.50
C VAL A 68 -13.32 -7.21 -2.49
N TRP A 69 -13.02 -7.27 -1.19
CA TRP A 69 -13.96 -6.88 -0.12
C TRP A 69 -14.61 -5.51 -0.38
N TRP A 70 -13.83 -4.49 -0.75
CA TRP A 70 -14.35 -3.15 -1.00
C TRP A 70 -15.29 -3.03 -2.21
N ARG A 71 -15.17 -3.92 -3.21
CA ARG A 71 -16.12 -3.98 -4.34
C ARG A 71 -17.55 -4.13 -3.84
N ASP A 72 -17.72 -5.00 -2.85
CA ASP A 72 -19.01 -5.44 -2.34
C ASP A 72 -19.49 -4.56 -1.15
N HIS A 73 -18.71 -3.54 -0.76
CA HIS A 73 -18.96 -2.63 0.37
C HIS A 73 -19.05 -1.16 -0.06
N GLY A 74 -19.74 -0.90 -1.18
CA GLY A 74 -20.12 0.45 -1.61
C GLY A 74 -19.28 1.04 -2.76
N TYR A 75 -18.20 0.39 -3.18
CA TYR A 75 -17.30 0.91 -4.22
C TYR A 75 -17.36 0.17 -5.56
N GLY A 76 -18.36 -0.71 -5.76
CA GLY A 76 -18.46 -1.55 -6.96
C GLY A 76 -18.39 -0.79 -8.29
N GLN A 77 -18.93 0.44 -8.36
CA GLN A 77 -18.92 1.25 -9.60
C GLN A 77 -17.53 1.72 -10.05
N VAL A 78 -16.60 1.89 -9.10
CA VAL A 78 -15.24 2.40 -9.37
C VAL A 78 -14.17 1.35 -9.13
N PHE A 79 -14.54 0.18 -8.57
CA PHE A 79 -13.60 -0.84 -8.10
C PHE A 79 -12.57 -1.24 -9.16
N ASP A 80 -13.00 -1.48 -10.40
CA ASP A 80 -12.10 -1.92 -11.48
C ASP A 80 -11.04 -0.88 -11.85
N GLN A 81 -11.28 0.41 -11.56
CA GLN A 81 -10.29 1.48 -11.77
C GLN A 81 -9.11 1.36 -10.82
N TYR A 82 -9.31 0.77 -9.63
CA TYR A 82 -8.28 0.52 -8.63
C TYR A 82 -7.73 -0.91 -8.71
N TYR A 83 -8.57 -1.87 -9.08
CA TYR A 83 -8.24 -3.29 -9.03
C TYR A 83 -7.54 -3.80 -10.29
N THR A 84 -7.64 -3.13 -11.44
CA THR A 84 -7.05 -3.63 -12.70
C THR A 84 -5.52 -3.65 -12.64
N CYS A 85 -4.92 -4.77 -13.03
CA CYS A 85 -3.48 -4.92 -13.22
C CYS A 85 -3.25 -5.86 -14.41
N SER A 86 -2.82 -5.30 -15.54
CA SER A 86 -2.70 -6.01 -16.83
C SER A 86 -1.28 -6.52 -17.13
N GLU A 87 -0.33 -6.24 -16.24
CA GLU A 87 1.06 -6.66 -16.38
C GLU A 87 1.24 -8.16 -16.14
N GLN A 88 2.40 -8.71 -16.57
CA GLN A 88 2.79 -10.06 -16.21
C GLN A 88 3.05 -10.16 -14.70
N ILE A 89 2.15 -10.83 -13.99
CA ILE A 89 2.18 -10.94 -12.53
C ILE A 89 3.48 -11.63 -12.07
N LYS A 90 4.14 -11.03 -11.08
CA LYS A 90 5.36 -11.54 -10.44
C LYS A 90 5.07 -12.10 -9.06
N VAL A 91 4.17 -11.46 -8.30
CA VAL A 91 3.78 -11.87 -6.95
C VAL A 91 2.27 -11.72 -6.79
N TYR A 92 1.59 -12.82 -6.46
CA TYR A 92 0.21 -12.80 -5.99
C TYR A 92 0.17 -12.56 -4.48
N HIS A 93 -0.81 -11.77 -4.02
CA HIS A 93 -1.04 -11.48 -2.62
C HIS A 93 -2.50 -11.79 -2.28
N GLY A 94 -2.73 -12.93 -1.64
CA GLY A 94 -4.02 -13.38 -1.13
C GLY A 94 -4.46 -12.63 0.14
N ASN A 95 -4.47 -11.31 0.10
CA ASN A 95 -4.92 -10.49 1.22
C ASN A 95 -6.41 -10.70 1.52
N CYS A 96 -6.83 -10.36 2.74
CA CYS A 96 -8.18 -10.58 3.28
C CYS A 96 -8.68 -12.04 3.17
N ASN A 97 -7.76 -13.01 3.28
CA ASN A 97 -8.02 -14.44 3.13
C ASN A 97 -8.52 -14.85 1.74
N SER A 98 -8.13 -14.11 0.70
CA SER A 98 -8.48 -14.45 -0.68
C SER A 98 -7.65 -15.64 -1.17
N ASP A 99 -8.30 -16.62 -1.80
CA ASP A 99 -7.62 -17.75 -2.42
C ASP A 99 -6.66 -17.29 -3.51
N ILE A 100 -5.42 -17.82 -3.47
CA ILE A 100 -4.43 -17.61 -4.52
C ILE A 100 -4.67 -18.64 -5.63
N PRO A 101 -4.77 -18.22 -6.91
CA PRO A 101 -5.03 -19.16 -8.00
C PRO A 101 -3.87 -20.13 -8.17
N ALA A 102 -4.18 -21.44 -8.23
CA ALA A 102 -3.20 -22.47 -8.52
C ALA A 102 -2.53 -22.22 -9.88
N LEU A 103 -1.20 -22.31 -9.93
CA LEU A 103 -0.47 -22.16 -11.18
C LEU A 103 -0.74 -23.37 -12.07
N GLN A 104 -0.72 -23.17 -13.39
CA GLN A 104 -1.08 -24.24 -14.34
C GLN A 104 -0.21 -25.49 -14.22
N TRP A 105 1.04 -25.37 -13.73
CA TRP A 105 1.96 -26.49 -13.54
C TRP A 105 1.72 -27.28 -12.24
N GLU A 106 0.96 -26.73 -11.28
CA GLU A 106 0.59 -27.43 -10.02
C GLU A 106 -0.62 -28.37 -10.22
N ARG A 107 -1.26 -28.31 -11.40
CA ARG A 107 -2.45 -29.09 -11.77
C ARG A 107 -2.14 -30.27 -12.69
N GLN A 108 -0.86 -30.59 -12.89
CA GLN A 108 -0.35 -31.76 -13.64
C GLN A 108 0.26 -32.75 -12.66
#